data_AF-T0VEV2-F1
#
_entry.id   AF-T0VEV2-F1
#
_cell.length_a   1.000
_cell.length_b   1.000
_cell.length_c   1.000
_cell.angle_alpha   90.00
_cell.angle_beta   90.00
_cell.angle_gamma   90.00
#
_symmetry.space_group_name_H-M   'P 1'
#
loop_
_entity.id
_entity.type
_entity.pdbx_description
1 polymer ?
#
loop_
_entity_poly.entity_id
_entity_poly.type
_entity_poly.pdbx_seq_one_letter_code
_entity_poly.pdbx_strand_id
1 'polypeptide(L)' 'MSQLTAQSLNKNKKYLLICQSGMRSKKAYKILSKADYDVTNVSGGMLAWRGKIKK' A
#
# COMPACT_ATOMS: atom_id res chain seq x y z
N MET A 1 19.17 6.31 -6.60
CA MET A 1 18.09 6.73 -5.68
C MET A 1 16.86 7.08 -6.52
N SER A 2 16.06 6.10 -6.93
CA SER A 2 14.87 6.37 -7.74
C SER A 2 13.80 7.00 -6.84
N GLN A 3 13.66 8.31 -6.95
CA GLN A 3 12.52 9.02 -6.36
C GLN A 3 11.26 8.50 -7.07
N LEU A 4 10.43 7.76 -6.34
CA LEU A 4 9.04 7.52 -6.71
C LEU A 4 8.32 8.87 -6.60
N THR A 5 8.42 9.68 -7.65
CA THR A 5 7.64 10.90 -7.78
C THR A 5 6.16 10.50 -7.81
N ALA A 6 5.35 11.16 -6.99
CA ALA A 6 3.93 10.89 -6.77
C ALA A 6 3.07 11.30 -7.98
N GLN A 7 3.42 10.83 -9.17
CA GLN A 7 2.65 11.02 -10.38
C GLN A 7 1.91 9.72 -10.74
N SER A 8 0.59 9.76 -10.56
CA SER A 8 -0.43 8.90 -11.15
C SER A 8 -0.68 7.51 -10.55
N LEU A 9 -1.12 7.44 -9.28
CA LEU A 9 -2.06 6.36 -8.94
C LEU A 9 -3.38 6.62 -9.67
N ASN A 10 -3.89 5.61 -10.36
CA ASN A 10 -5.16 5.68 -11.07
C ASN A 10 -6.29 5.36 -10.09
N LYS A 11 -7.20 6.29 -9.87
CA LYS A 11 -8.32 6.13 -8.92
C LYS A 11 -9.25 4.95 -9.21
N ASN A 12 -9.33 4.49 -10.46
CA ASN A 12 -10.14 3.31 -10.83
C ASN A 12 -9.49 1.97 -10.50
N LYS A 13 -8.30 1.96 -9.89
CA LYS A 13 -7.61 0.73 -9.50
C LYS A 13 -7.67 0.53 -8.00
N LYS A 14 -7.82 -0.73 -7.61
CA LYS A 14 -7.65 -1.19 -6.22
C LYS A 14 -6.17 -1.35 -5.89
N TYR A 15 -5.76 -0.76 -4.78
CA TYR A 15 -4.37 -0.81 -4.32
C TYR A 15 -4.26 -1.52 -2.98
N LEU A 16 -3.48 -2.60 -2.94
CA LEU A 16 -3.08 -3.22 -1.67
C LEU A 16 -1.81 -2.53 -1.15
N LEU A 17 -1.87 -2.03 0.08
CA LEU A 17 -0.75 -1.41 0.77
C LEU A 17 -0.17 -2.39 1.76
N ILE A 18 1.10 -2.72 1.56
CA ILE A 18 1.84 -3.63 2.43
C ILE A 18 3.23 -3.06 2.71
N CYS A 19 3.66 -3.14 3.96
CA CYS A 19 5.04 -2.88 4.36
C CYS A 19 5.53 -4.04 5.25
N GLN A 20 6.77 -4.00 5.75
CA GLN A 20 7.32 -5.11 6.53
C GLN A 20 6.42 -5.53 7.72
N SER A 21 6.05 -4.59 8.61
CA SER A 21 5.30 -4.87 9.86
C SER A 21 3.89 -4.27 9.90
N GLY A 22 3.45 -3.59 8.84
CA GLY A 22 2.12 -2.97 8.74
C GLY A 22 2.00 -1.52 9.21
N MET A 23 2.97 -0.98 9.98
CA MET A 23 2.84 0.38 10.55
C MET A 23 2.95 1.50 9.50
N ARG A 24 3.86 1.35 8.53
CA ARG A 24 4.06 2.32 7.43
C ARG A 24 2.89 2.29 6.44
N SER A 25 2.40 1.11 6.06
CA SER A 25 1.26 0.96 5.15
C SER A 25 -0.02 1.50 5.77
N LYS A 26 -0.20 1.39 7.10
CA LYS A 26 -1.32 2.04 7.80
C LYS A 26 -1.32 3.56 7.68
N LYS A 27 -0.15 4.21 7.72
CA LYS A 27 -0.03 5.66 7.48
C LYS A 27 -0.39 6.02 6.04
N ALA A 28 0.14 5.27 5.06
CA ALA A 28 -0.17 5.47 3.64
C ALA A 28 -1.67 5.27 3.34
N TYR A 29 -2.29 4.24 3.94
CA TYR A 29 -3.72 3.98 3.83
C TYR A 29 -4.55 5.19 4.26
N LYS A 30 -4.23 5.80 5.42
CA LYS A 30 -4.96 6.99 5.89
C LYS A 30 -4.86 8.17 4.93
N ILE A 31 -3.72 8.35 4.27
CA ILE A 31 -3.51 9.44 3.32
C ILE A 31 -4.30 9.19 2.04
N LEU A 32 -4.19 7.98 1.47
CA LEU A 32 -4.83 7.63 0.20
C LEU A 32 -6.35 7.43 0.33
N SER A 33 -6.82 6.86 1.44
CA SER A 33 -8.25 6.74 1.73
C SER A 33 -8.93 8.10 1.86
N LYS A 34 -8.25 9.10 2.43
CA LYS A 34 -8.76 10.50 2.47
C LYS A 34 -8.77 11.16 1.09
N ALA A 35 -7.92 10.72 0.18
CA ALA A 35 -7.84 11.23 -1.18
C ALA A 35 -8.76 10.48 -2.17
N ASP A 36 -9.70 9.68 -1.63
CA ASP A 36 -10.72 8.95 -2.38
C ASP A 36 -10.14 7.89 -3.34
N TYR A 37 -9.08 7.21 -2.88
CA TYR A 37 -8.53 6.04 -3.57
C TYR A 37 -9.07 4.75 -2.95
N ASP A 38 -9.33 3.76 -3.79
CA ASP A 38 -9.66 2.40 -3.35
C ASP A 38 -8.38 1.68 -2.92
N VAL A 39 -8.07 1.81 -1.62
CA VAL A 39 -6.88 1.21 -0.98
C VAL A 39 -7.27 0.23 0.11
N THR A 40 -6.49 -0.83 0.29
CA THR A 40 -6.64 -1.80 1.39
C THR A 40 -5.31 -2.01 2.08
N ASN A 41 -5.24 -1.84 3.40
CA ASN A 41 -4.04 -2.12 4.17
C ASN A 41 -3.95 -3.60 4.56
N VAL A 42 -2.79 -4.22 4.32
CA VAL A 42 -2.50 -5.57 4.81
C VAL A 42 -2.05 -5.49 6.27
N SER A 43 -2.88 -6.03 7.17
CA SER A 43 -2.58 -6.15 8.60
C SER A 43 -1.44 -7.12 8.85
N GLY A 44 -0.51 -6.76 9.74
CA GLY A 44 0.71 -7.53 10.01
C GLY A 44 1.81 -7.41 8.94
N GLY A 45 1.54 -6.70 7.83
CA GLY A 45 2.53 -6.46 6.79
C GLY A 45 3.01 -7.73 6.09
N MET A 46 4.23 -7.69 5.55
CA MET A 46 4.88 -8.83 4.91
C MET A 46 5.09 -10.00 5.87
N LEU A 47 5.24 -9.73 7.18
CA LEU A 47 5.38 -10.80 8.19
C LEU A 47 4.12 -11.67 8.29
N ALA A 48 2.94 -11.10 8.05
CA ALA A 48 1.68 -11.83 8.03
C ALA A 48 1.24 -12.23 6.62
N TRP A 49 2.01 -11.87 5.58
CA TRP A 49 1.66 -12.15 4.19
C TRP A 49 1.86 -13.63 3.86
N ARG A 50 0.76 -14.29 3.50
CA ARG A 50 0.75 -15.71 3.09
C ARG A 50 0.64 -15.91 1.58
N GLY A 51 0.59 -14.82 0.81
CA GLY A 51 0.52 -14.88 -0.65
C GLY A 51 1.87 -15.25 -1.27
N LYS A 52 1.84 -15.69 -2.52
CA LYS A 52 3.07 -15.98 -3.27
C LYS A 52 3.84 -14.68 -3.49
N ILE A 53 5.09 -14.64 -3.02
CA ILE A 53 6.05 -13.59 -3.34
C ILE A 53 6.84 -14.08 -4.54
N LYS A 54 6.65 -13.45 -5.71
CA LYS A 54 7.58 -13.64 -6.83
C LYS A 54 8.73 -12.66 -6.66
N LYS A 55 9.96 -13.18 -6.77
CA LYS A 55 11.19 -12.40 -6.75
C LYS A 55 11.48 -11.84 -8.14
#